data_AF-A0A1C5CGS9-F1
#
_entry.id   AF-A0A1C5CGS9-F1
#
_cell.length_a   1.000
_cell.length_b   1.000
_cell.length_c   1.000
_cell.angle_alpha   90.00
_cell.angle_beta   90.00
_cell.angle_gamma   90.00
#
_symmetry.space_group_name_H-M   'P 1'
#
loop_
_entity.id
_entity.type
_entity.pdbx_description
1 polymer ?
#
loop_
_entity_poly.entity_id
_entity_poly.type
_entity_poly.pdbx_seq_one_letter_code
_entity_poly.pdbx_strand_id
1 'polypeptide(L)'
;RAAADVPLGGYVLASMSLQATYRGFADEGVDLAQAALERNRGLATARTMSFFRLVEARAHAKAGDAVAAGAALKAAEGWLERSREGDADPSWLGFYSYDRFAADAAECYRDLKAPRQVRRFTEQALSRPTEEFVRSHGLRLVVSAVAELESGNLDAACAAGTRAVEVAGRISSARTTEYVRDLLHRLEPYGDEPRVVELRERARPLLVAPA
;
A
#
# COMPACT_ATOMS: atom_id res chain seq x y z
N ARG A 1 -9.41 32.10 -18.39
CA ARG A 1 -8.84 32.02 -17.02
C ARG A 1 -8.92 30.57 -16.47
N ALA A 2 -8.48 29.57 -17.24
CA ALA A 2 -8.58 28.15 -16.86
C ALA A 2 -7.25 27.41 -17.07
N ALA A 3 -6.14 28.00 -16.65
CA ALA A 3 -4.95 27.20 -16.35
C ALA A 3 -5.14 26.71 -14.90
N ALA A 4 -6.00 25.70 -14.76
CA ALA A 4 -6.23 25.00 -13.51
C ALA A 4 -4.89 24.52 -12.93
N ASP A 5 -4.73 24.64 -11.61
CA ASP A 5 -3.61 24.13 -10.82
C ASP A 5 -3.09 22.81 -11.42
N VAL A 6 -1.93 22.89 -12.08
CA VAL A 6 -1.37 21.78 -12.88
C VAL A 6 -1.05 20.57 -11.99
N PRO A 7 -0.43 20.75 -10.80
CA PRO A 7 -0.35 19.72 -9.76
C PRO A 7 -1.69 19.09 -9.40
N LEU A 8 -2.74 19.88 -9.21
CA LEU A 8 -4.08 19.33 -8.94
C LEU A 8 -4.61 18.49 -10.11
N GLY A 9 -4.37 18.92 -11.35
CA GLY A 9 -4.69 18.13 -12.54
C GLY A 9 -3.94 16.78 -12.58
N GLY A 10 -2.67 16.78 -12.17
CA GLY A 10 -1.90 15.55 -11.98
C GLY A 10 -2.47 14.64 -10.91
N TYR A 11 -2.91 15.22 -9.78
CA TYR A 11 -3.56 14.47 -8.70
C TYR A 11 -4.86 13.80 -9.15
N VAL A 12 -5.68 14.46 -9.96
CA VAL A 12 -6.90 13.87 -10.54
C VAL A 12 -6.55 12.67 -11.41
N LEU A 13 -5.57 12.81 -12.31
CA LEU A 13 -5.11 11.72 -13.18
C LEU A 13 -4.53 10.55 -12.38
N ALA A 14 -3.70 10.83 -11.37
CA ALA A 14 -3.17 9.82 -10.47
C ALA A 14 -4.28 9.09 -9.68
N SER A 15 -5.30 9.81 -9.23
CA SER A 15 -6.46 9.23 -8.56
C SER A 15 -7.27 8.33 -9.49
N MET A 16 -7.49 8.76 -10.74
CA MET A 16 -8.14 7.95 -11.77
C MET A 16 -7.33 6.70 -12.09
N SER A 17 -6.00 6.81 -12.18
CA SER A 17 -5.09 5.68 -12.38
C SER A 17 -5.24 4.63 -11.28
N LEU A 18 -5.25 5.04 -10.01
CA LEU A 18 -5.48 4.13 -8.89
C LEU A 18 -6.85 3.44 -8.97
N GLN A 19 -7.91 4.18 -9.33
CA GLN A 19 -9.25 3.59 -9.48
C GLN A 19 -9.31 2.58 -10.64
N ALA A 20 -8.75 2.91 -11.80
CA ALA A 20 -8.67 2.01 -12.95
C ALA A 20 -7.92 0.72 -12.57
N THR A 21 -6.75 0.88 -11.95
CA THR A 21 -5.92 -0.21 -11.42
C THR A 21 -6.69 -1.12 -10.45
N TYR A 22 -7.44 -0.55 -9.51
CA TYR A 22 -8.25 -1.32 -8.56
C TYR A 22 -9.45 -2.04 -9.19
N ARG A 23 -9.87 -1.62 -10.39
CA ARG A 23 -10.97 -2.23 -11.14
C ARG A 23 -10.49 -3.23 -12.21
N GLY A 24 -9.19 -3.46 -12.30
CA GLY A 24 -8.60 -4.40 -13.27
C GLY A 24 -8.24 -3.78 -14.63
N PHE A 25 -8.41 -2.47 -14.79
CA PHE A 25 -8.03 -1.70 -15.97
C PHE A 25 -6.60 -1.19 -15.80
N ALA A 26 -5.64 -2.11 -15.81
CA ALA A 26 -4.25 -1.82 -15.47
C ALA A 26 -3.55 -0.95 -16.54
N ASP A 27 -3.81 -1.21 -17.82
CA ASP A 27 -3.22 -0.48 -18.94
C ASP A 27 -3.70 0.98 -18.95
N GLU A 28 -5.01 1.21 -18.79
CA GLU A 28 -5.55 2.56 -18.61
C GLU A 28 -4.99 3.25 -17.36
N GLY A 29 -4.74 2.46 -16.30
CA GLY A 29 -4.04 2.92 -15.11
C GLY A 29 -2.64 3.46 -15.42
N VAL A 30 -1.87 2.77 -16.27
CA VAL A 30 -0.53 3.19 -16.69
C VAL A 30 -0.61 4.48 -17.49
N ASP A 31 -1.50 4.57 -18.48
CA ASP A 31 -1.67 5.76 -19.32
C ASP A 31 -1.99 7.01 -18.50
N LEU A 32 -2.91 6.88 -17.54
CA LEU A 32 -3.31 7.98 -16.65
C LEU A 32 -2.16 8.43 -15.74
N ALA A 33 -1.37 7.49 -15.21
CA ALA A 33 -0.22 7.81 -14.37
C ALA A 33 0.89 8.52 -15.16
N GLN A 34 1.17 8.06 -16.38
CA GLN A 34 2.15 8.69 -17.27
C GLN A 34 1.69 10.09 -17.71
N ALA A 35 0.40 10.28 -17.99
CA ALA A 35 -0.16 11.60 -18.26
C ALA A 35 -0.01 12.56 -17.07
N ALA A 36 -0.18 12.08 -15.83
CA ALA A 36 0.06 12.87 -14.63
C ALA A 36 1.51 13.33 -14.53
N LEU A 37 2.46 12.44 -14.82
CA LEU A 37 3.91 12.70 -14.79
C LEU A 37 4.32 13.71 -15.86
N GLU A 38 3.96 13.48 -17.12
CA GLU A 38 4.37 14.33 -18.24
C GLU A 38 3.83 15.75 -18.08
N ARG A 39 2.56 15.89 -17.67
CA ARG A 39 1.95 17.21 -17.47
C ARG A 39 2.58 18.01 -16.32
N ASN A 40 3.20 17.33 -15.35
CA ASN A 40 3.77 17.96 -14.16
C ASN A 40 5.30 18.09 -14.18
N ARG A 41 5.94 17.62 -15.25
CA ARG A 41 7.39 17.68 -15.41
C ARG A 41 7.90 19.12 -15.33
N GLY A 42 8.76 19.39 -14.35
CA GLY A 42 9.35 20.70 -14.11
C GLY A 42 8.41 21.71 -13.43
N LEU A 43 7.20 21.31 -13.05
CA LEU A 43 6.20 22.18 -12.40
C LEU A 43 5.88 21.72 -10.98
N ALA A 44 5.77 20.41 -10.77
CA ALA A 44 5.44 19.85 -9.47
C ALA A 44 6.67 19.72 -8.56
N THR A 45 6.43 19.72 -7.25
CA THR A 45 7.46 19.45 -6.24
C THR A 45 8.03 18.05 -6.37
N ALA A 46 9.21 17.82 -5.80
CA ALA A 46 9.83 16.50 -5.80
C ALA A 46 8.94 15.44 -5.12
N ARG A 47 8.28 15.79 -4.01
CA ARG A 47 7.34 14.91 -3.31
C ARG A 47 6.12 14.56 -4.15
N THR A 48 5.58 15.53 -4.90
CA THR A 48 4.47 15.31 -5.84
C THR A 48 4.88 14.38 -6.98
N MET A 49 6.06 14.61 -7.58
CA MET A 49 6.60 13.72 -8.62
C MET A 49 6.84 12.29 -8.10
N SER A 50 7.29 12.16 -6.84
CA SER A 50 7.42 10.87 -6.18
C SER A 50 6.09 10.15 -6.08
N PHE A 51 5.03 10.83 -5.64
CA PHE A 51 3.68 10.25 -5.56
C PHE A 51 3.18 9.77 -6.94
N PHE A 52 3.37 10.54 -8.00
CA PHE A 52 2.95 10.11 -9.34
C PHE A 52 3.74 8.90 -9.85
N ARG A 53 5.05 8.82 -9.59
CA ARG A 53 5.86 7.63 -9.92
C ARG A 53 5.44 6.40 -9.10
N LEU A 54 5.02 6.58 -7.85
CA LEU A 54 4.47 5.50 -7.05
C LEU A 54 3.16 4.97 -7.64
N VAL A 55 2.27 5.87 -8.09
CA VAL A 55 1.02 5.47 -8.76
C VAL A 55 1.29 4.73 -10.08
N GLU A 56 2.25 5.19 -10.88
CA GLU A 56 2.72 4.47 -12.07
C GLU A 56 3.23 3.05 -11.72
N ALA A 57 4.00 2.92 -10.64
CA ALA A 57 4.45 1.62 -10.16
C ALA A 57 3.29 0.69 -9.77
N ARG A 58 2.25 1.21 -9.12
CA ARG A 58 1.05 0.43 -8.77
C ARG A 58 0.35 -0.12 -10.01
N ALA A 59 0.22 0.70 -11.05
CA ALA A 59 -0.40 0.31 -12.30
C ALA A 59 0.41 -0.79 -13.02
N HIS A 60 1.73 -0.59 -13.18
CA HIS A 60 2.61 -1.62 -13.75
C HIS A 60 2.63 -2.92 -12.96
N ALA A 61 2.65 -2.84 -11.63
CA ALA A 61 2.60 -4.03 -10.78
C ALA A 61 1.31 -4.83 -10.97
N LYS A 62 0.17 -4.15 -11.15
CA LYS A 62 -1.10 -4.80 -11.50
C LYS A 62 -1.17 -5.33 -12.92
N ALA A 63 -0.49 -4.70 -13.87
CA ALA A 63 -0.31 -5.24 -15.23
C ALA A 63 0.65 -6.44 -15.26
N GLY A 64 1.35 -6.75 -14.16
CA GLY A 64 2.34 -7.83 -14.09
C GLY A 64 3.71 -7.48 -14.67
N ASP A 65 3.95 -6.21 -15.01
CA ASP A 65 5.24 -5.75 -15.53
C ASP A 65 6.19 -5.42 -14.37
N ALA A 66 6.94 -6.45 -13.95
CA ALA A 66 7.90 -6.33 -12.85
C ALA A 66 9.04 -5.34 -13.15
N VAL A 67 9.45 -5.20 -14.42
CA VAL A 67 10.57 -4.35 -14.82
C VAL A 67 10.15 -2.89 -14.75
N ALA A 68 9.01 -2.55 -15.34
CA ALA A 68 8.48 -1.19 -15.32
C ALA A 68 8.07 -0.77 -13.89
N ALA A 69 7.44 -1.66 -13.13
CA ALA A 69 7.09 -1.38 -11.74
C ALA A 69 8.34 -1.10 -10.87
N GLY A 70 9.39 -1.91 -11.02
CA GLY A 70 10.65 -1.70 -10.30
C GLY A 70 11.35 -0.39 -10.68
N ALA A 71 11.34 -0.04 -11.97
CA ALA A 71 11.88 1.22 -12.45
C ALA A 71 11.11 2.43 -11.89
N ALA A 72 9.78 2.37 -11.90
CA ALA A 72 8.91 3.41 -11.35
C ALA A 72 9.06 3.55 -9.83
N LEU A 73 9.17 2.45 -9.07
CA LEU A 73 9.45 2.49 -7.62
C LEU A 73 10.79 3.15 -7.31
N LYS A 74 11.84 2.79 -8.06
CA LYS A 74 13.16 3.41 -7.89
C LYS A 74 13.13 4.91 -8.21
N ALA A 75 12.39 5.31 -9.24
CA ALA A 75 12.20 6.72 -9.57
C ALA A 75 11.41 7.46 -8.48
N ALA A 76 10.36 6.85 -7.94
CA ALA A 76 9.56 7.39 -6.85
C ALA A 76 10.40 7.61 -5.58
N GLU A 77 11.20 6.62 -5.18
CA GLU A 77 12.13 6.72 -4.05
C GLU A 77 13.13 7.85 -4.27
N GLY A 78 13.79 7.90 -5.43
CA GLY A 78 14.76 8.96 -5.74
C GLY A 78 14.15 10.37 -5.80
N TRP A 79 12.87 10.51 -6.15
CA TRP A 79 12.15 11.79 -6.02
C TRP A 79 11.84 12.14 -4.57
N LEU A 80 11.47 11.15 -3.75
CA LEU A 80 11.18 11.35 -2.34
C LEU A 80 12.43 11.78 -1.57
N GLU A 81 13.58 11.16 -1.87
CA GLU A 81 14.89 11.53 -1.31
C GLU A 81 15.31 12.97 -1.64
N ARG A 82 14.83 13.50 -2.77
CA ARG A 82 15.07 14.90 -3.17
C ARG A 82 14.14 15.90 -2.50
N SER A 83 13.01 15.47 -1.94
CA SER A 83 12.10 16.37 -1.23
C SER A 83 12.76 16.98 0.01
N ARG A 84 12.39 18.21 0.34
CA ARG A 84 12.93 18.97 1.47
C ARG A 84 11.80 19.56 2.30
N GLU A 85 12.07 19.70 3.59
CA GLU A 85 11.19 20.47 4.47
C GLU A 85 11.13 21.93 3.98
N GLY A 86 9.91 22.48 3.88
CA GLY A 86 9.68 23.82 3.34
C GLY A 86 9.44 23.87 1.82
N ASP A 87 9.53 22.75 1.09
CA ASP A 87 9.03 22.68 -0.29
C ASP A 87 7.55 23.08 -0.32
N ALA A 88 7.14 23.75 -1.41
CA ALA A 88 5.76 24.20 -1.62
C ALA A 88 4.83 23.03 -2.02
N ASP A 89 4.83 21.97 -1.20
CA ASP A 89 3.99 20.81 -1.40
C ASP A 89 2.51 21.19 -1.29
N PRO A 90 1.65 20.72 -2.19
CA PRO A 90 0.24 21.01 -2.13
C PRO A 90 -0.39 20.32 -0.92
N SER A 91 -1.38 20.98 -0.29
CA SER A 91 -2.01 20.50 0.95
C SER A 91 -2.65 19.11 0.83
N TRP A 92 -3.14 18.75 -0.36
CA TRP A 92 -3.72 17.43 -0.63
C TRP A 92 -2.69 16.28 -0.54
N LEU A 93 -1.38 16.57 -0.56
CA LEU A 93 -0.30 15.58 -0.48
C LEU A 93 0.11 15.24 0.98
N GLY A 94 -0.56 15.81 1.99
CA GLY A 94 -0.20 15.64 3.40
C GLY A 94 -0.09 14.17 3.87
N PHE A 95 -0.85 13.26 3.25
CA PHE A 95 -0.82 11.83 3.54
C PHE A 95 0.42 11.09 3.03
N TYR A 96 1.16 11.67 2.07
CA TYR A 96 2.20 10.95 1.34
C TYR A 96 3.56 11.12 1.98
N SER A 97 4.06 10.10 2.64
CA SER A 97 5.30 10.08 3.42
C SER A 97 6.13 8.83 3.09
N TYR A 98 7.32 8.68 3.69
CA TYR A 98 8.13 7.46 3.54
C TYR A 98 7.40 6.18 3.97
N ASP A 99 6.61 6.23 5.04
CA ASP A 99 5.84 5.06 5.48
C ASP A 99 4.70 4.74 4.50
N ARG A 100 4.08 5.77 3.90
CA ARG A 100 3.07 5.57 2.85
C ARG A 100 3.70 5.00 1.58
N PHE A 101 4.85 5.54 1.15
CA PHE A 101 5.62 5.01 0.02
C PHE A 101 5.96 3.54 0.23
N ALA A 102 6.52 3.20 1.40
CA ALA A 102 6.90 1.83 1.72
C ALA A 102 5.69 0.88 1.72
N ALA A 103 4.54 1.33 2.24
CA ALA A 103 3.31 0.53 2.21
C ALA A 103 2.83 0.22 0.79
N ASP A 104 2.80 1.22 -0.08
CA ASP A 104 2.37 1.04 -1.47
C ASP A 104 3.40 0.24 -2.30
N ALA A 105 4.70 0.38 -2.00
CA ALA A 105 5.74 -0.46 -2.57
C ALA A 105 5.57 -1.93 -2.18
N ALA A 106 5.24 -2.22 -0.92
CA ALA A 106 4.92 -3.58 -0.48
C ALA A 106 3.71 -4.16 -1.25
N GLU A 107 2.68 -3.35 -1.50
CA GLU A 107 1.54 -3.77 -2.34
C GLU A 107 1.95 -4.06 -3.78
N CYS A 108 2.82 -3.24 -4.41
CA CYS A 108 3.40 -3.55 -5.73
C CYS A 108 4.08 -4.93 -5.72
N TYR A 109 4.96 -5.17 -4.76
CA TYR A 109 5.73 -6.41 -4.70
C TYR A 109 4.87 -7.63 -4.37
N ARG A 110 3.77 -7.45 -3.64
CA ARG A 110 2.78 -8.52 -3.42
C ARG A 110 2.12 -8.90 -4.73
N ASP A 111 1.69 -7.90 -5.49
CA ASP A 111 1.05 -8.11 -6.80
C ASP A 111 2.00 -8.80 -7.79
N LEU A 112 3.30 -8.51 -7.67
CA LEU A 112 4.40 -9.14 -8.43
C LEU A 112 4.90 -10.47 -7.82
N LYS A 113 4.29 -10.99 -6.75
CA LYS A 113 4.69 -12.23 -6.07
C LYS A 113 6.17 -12.25 -5.63
N ALA A 114 6.65 -11.14 -5.07
CA ALA A 114 8.02 -10.95 -4.61
C ALA A 114 8.10 -10.85 -3.06
N PRO A 115 7.87 -11.96 -2.31
CA PRO A 115 7.64 -11.95 -0.86
C PRO A 115 8.78 -11.34 -0.05
N ARG A 116 10.04 -11.52 -0.48
CA ARG A 116 11.21 -10.88 0.17
C ARG A 116 11.14 -9.35 0.16
N GLN A 117 10.67 -8.76 -0.94
CA GLN A 117 10.51 -7.31 -1.03
C GLN A 117 9.27 -6.86 -0.26
N VAL A 118 8.17 -7.62 -0.29
CA VAL A 118 6.98 -7.33 0.53
C VAL A 118 7.36 -7.23 2.00
N ARG A 119 8.13 -8.20 2.50
CA ARG A 119 8.63 -8.19 3.88
C ARG A 119 9.46 -6.93 4.18
N ARG A 120 10.50 -6.66 3.37
CA ARG A 120 11.38 -5.50 3.55
C ARG A 120 10.59 -4.18 3.62
N PHE A 121 9.70 -3.95 2.65
CA PHE A 121 8.95 -2.69 2.58
C PHE A 121 7.85 -2.60 3.63
N THR A 122 7.30 -3.74 4.07
CA THR A 122 6.33 -3.74 5.17
C THR A 122 7.00 -3.46 6.52
N GLU A 123 8.19 -4.01 6.78
CA GLU A 123 9.01 -3.66 7.95
C GLU A 123 9.32 -2.15 7.98
N GLN A 124 9.68 -1.56 6.84
CA GLN A 124 9.89 -0.11 6.73
C GLN A 124 8.60 0.69 6.99
N ALA A 125 7.48 0.28 6.41
CA ALA A 125 6.18 0.94 6.58
C ALA A 125 5.64 0.89 8.01
N LEU A 126 6.08 -0.09 8.81
CA LEU A 126 5.70 -0.30 10.22
C LEU A 126 6.75 0.24 11.22
N SER A 127 7.89 0.74 10.74
CA SER A 127 8.99 1.20 11.61
C SER A 127 8.64 2.40 12.49
N ARG A 128 7.55 3.12 12.18
CA ARG A 128 7.06 4.26 12.98
C ARG A 128 5.58 4.07 13.32
N PRO A 129 5.17 4.30 14.59
CA PRO A 129 3.76 4.34 14.96
C PRO A 129 3.04 5.41 14.13
N THR A 130 1.99 5.01 13.41
CA THR A 130 1.14 5.93 12.65
C THR A 130 -0.17 6.11 13.40
N GLU A 131 -0.13 6.92 14.46
CA GLU A 131 -1.32 7.27 15.26
C GLU A 131 -2.39 8.01 14.42
N GLU A 132 -1.95 8.72 13.39
CA GLU A 132 -2.82 9.53 12.51
C GLU A 132 -3.58 8.68 11.47
N PHE A 133 -3.07 7.49 11.12
CA PHE A 133 -3.62 6.63 10.06
C PHE A 133 -3.83 5.18 10.50
N VAL A 134 -4.41 4.99 11.68
CA VAL A 134 -4.66 3.69 12.33
C VAL A 134 -5.29 2.66 11.35
N ARG A 135 -6.17 3.11 10.44
CA ARG A 135 -6.85 2.24 9.45
C ARG A 135 -5.90 1.73 8.38
N SER A 136 -5.02 2.60 7.87
CA SER A 136 -3.96 2.20 6.94
C SER A 136 -2.94 1.31 7.65
N HIS A 137 -2.68 1.52 8.93
CA HIS A 137 -1.76 0.71 9.73
C HIS A 137 -2.26 -0.74 9.89
N GLY A 138 -3.54 -0.94 10.23
CA GLY A 138 -4.14 -2.27 10.31
C GLY A 138 -4.04 -3.06 9.01
N LEU A 139 -4.30 -2.42 7.87
CA LEU A 139 -4.16 -3.05 6.55
C LEU A 139 -2.70 -3.48 6.27
N ARG A 140 -1.71 -2.62 6.59
CA ARG A 140 -0.28 -2.92 6.43
C ARG A 140 0.15 -4.12 7.28
N LEU A 141 -0.38 -4.24 8.50
CA LEU A 141 -0.11 -5.40 9.36
C LEU A 141 -0.64 -6.72 8.78
N VAL A 142 -1.83 -6.71 8.16
CA VAL A 142 -2.33 -7.92 7.48
C VAL A 142 -1.47 -8.28 6.27
N VAL A 143 -1.07 -7.29 5.46
CA VAL A 143 -0.15 -7.51 4.33
C VAL A 143 1.18 -8.08 4.81
N SER A 144 1.72 -7.58 5.93
CA SER A 144 2.91 -8.15 6.58
C SER A 144 2.72 -9.62 6.92
N ALA A 145 1.58 -9.96 7.54
CA ALA A 145 1.29 -11.31 8.00
C ALA A 145 1.24 -12.29 6.83
N VAL A 146 0.59 -11.91 5.72
CA VAL A 146 0.54 -12.72 4.50
C VAL A 146 1.95 -12.91 3.91
N ALA A 147 2.77 -11.86 3.88
CA ALA A 147 4.14 -11.94 3.35
C ALA A 147 5.05 -12.87 4.16
N GLU A 148 4.94 -12.81 5.49
CA GLU A 148 5.67 -13.72 6.38
C GLU A 148 5.23 -15.17 6.19
N LEU A 149 3.91 -15.41 6.05
CA LEU A 149 3.37 -16.74 5.80
C LEU A 149 3.85 -17.31 4.47
N GLU A 150 3.78 -16.52 3.39
CA GLU A 150 4.30 -16.91 2.06
C GLU A 150 5.82 -17.13 2.05
N SER A 151 6.54 -16.52 2.99
CA SER A 151 7.98 -16.74 3.19
C SER A 151 8.30 -17.94 4.09
N GLY A 152 7.29 -18.64 4.61
CA GLY A 152 7.44 -19.80 5.50
C GLY A 152 7.61 -19.44 6.99
N ASN A 153 7.46 -18.17 7.36
CA ASN A 153 7.65 -17.67 8.73
C ASN A 153 6.30 -17.62 9.49
N LEU A 154 5.75 -18.80 9.82
CA LEU A 154 4.44 -18.91 10.48
C LEU A 154 4.32 -18.07 11.76
N ASP A 155 5.37 -18.05 12.57
CA ASP A 155 5.44 -17.29 13.81
C ASP A 155 5.28 -15.79 13.61
N ALA A 156 6.04 -15.25 12.65
CA ALA A 156 5.98 -13.84 12.31
C ALA A 156 4.63 -13.47 11.67
N ALA A 157 4.06 -14.38 10.87
CA ALA A 157 2.72 -14.23 10.30
C ALA A 157 1.65 -14.12 11.39
N CYS A 158 1.64 -15.03 12.36
CA CYS A 158 0.69 -15.01 13.47
C CYS A 158 0.84 -13.76 14.36
N ALA A 159 2.07 -13.32 14.61
CA ALA A 159 2.34 -12.11 15.39
C ALA A 159 1.83 -10.84 14.68
N ALA A 160 2.11 -10.69 13.39
CA ALA A 160 1.62 -9.57 12.60
C ALA A 160 0.09 -9.61 12.45
N GLY A 161 -0.50 -10.79 12.23
CA GLY A 161 -1.94 -10.99 12.14
C GLY A 161 -2.66 -10.62 13.43
N THR A 162 -2.11 -10.98 14.58
CA THR A 162 -2.65 -10.62 15.89
C THR A 162 -2.72 -9.11 16.08
N ARG A 163 -1.61 -8.39 15.79
CA ARG A 163 -1.61 -6.92 15.83
C ARG A 163 -2.63 -6.33 14.85
N ALA A 164 -2.78 -6.92 13.67
CA ALA A 164 -3.73 -6.45 12.68
C ALA A 164 -5.19 -6.55 13.18
N VAL A 165 -5.55 -7.66 13.83
CA VAL A 165 -6.86 -7.87 14.44
C VAL A 165 -7.13 -6.88 15.58
N GLU A 166 -6.13 -6.63 16.44
CA GLU A 166 -6.24 -5.66 17.53
C GLU A 166 -6.50 -4.24 17.01
N VAL A 167 -5.85 -3.86 15.92
CA VAL A 167 -6.05 -2.56 15.25
C VAL A 167 -7.42 -2.51 14.57
N ALA A 168 -7.80 -3.57 13.84
CA ALA A 168 -9.07 -3.66 13.13
C ALA A 168 -10.29 -3.59 14.07
N GLY A 169 -10.18 -4.15 15.29
CA GLY A 169 -11.23 -4.10 16.30
C GLY A 169 -11.57 -2.68 16.81
N ARG A 170 -10.69 -1.69 16.59
CA ARG A 170 -10.92 -0.30 17.03
C ARG A 170 -11.57 0.59 15.96
N ILE A 171 -11.42 0.25 14.69
CA ILE A 171 -11.67 1.16 13.54
C ILE A 171 -11.94 0.35 12.25
N SER A 172 -12.82 -0.64 12.34
CA SER A 172 -13.05 -1.64 11.28
C SER A 172 -13.44 -1.01 9.94
N SER A 173 -13.04 -1.67 8.85
CA SER A 173 -13.48 -1.35 7.49
C SER A 173 -13.66 -2.65 6.71
N ALA A 174 -14.59 -2.67 5.75
CA ALA A 174 -14.86 -3.84 4.92
C ALA A 174 -13.58 -4.43 4.32
N ARG A 175 -12.69 -3.57 3.79
CA ARG A 175 -11.40 -3.96 3.21
C ARG A 175 -10.46 -4.61 4.22
N THR A 176 -10.35 -4.07 5.43
CA THR A 176 -9.49 -4.67 6.48
C THR A 176 -10.03 -6.04 6.89
N THR A 177 -11.35 -6.17 7.05
CA THR A 177 -12.00 -7.44 7.40
C THR A 177 -11.81 -8.51 6.31
N GLU A 178 -11.94 -8.14 5.03
CA GLU A 178 -11.66 -9.04 3.90
C GLU A 178 -10.22 -9.56 3.91
N TYR A 179 -9.25 -8.68 4.18
CA TYR A 179 -7.84 -9.07 4.26
C TYR A 179 -7.57 -10.01 5.44
N VAL A 180 -8.19 -9.76 6.59
CA VAL A 180 -8.09 -10.68 7.74
C VAL A 180 -8.69 -12.04 7.38
N ARG A 181 -9.84 -12.10 6.68
CA ARG A 181 -10.38 -13.38 6.19
C ARG A 181 -9.40 -14.11 5.26
N ASP A 182 -8.81 -13.41 4.30
CA ASP A 182 -7.82 -14.00 3.38
C ASP A 182 -6.62 -14.58 4.15
N LEU A 183 -6.09 -13.85 5.14
CA LEU A 183 -5.01 -14.35 6.00
C LEU A 183 -5.42 -15.63 6.75
N LEU A 184 -6.60 -15.64 7.38
CA LEU A 184 -7.06 -16.78 8.17
C LEU A 184 -7.33 -18.02 7.30
N HIS A 185 -7.80 -17.81 6.07
CA HIS A 185 -7.97 -18.87 5.08
C HIS A 185 -6.62 -19.48 4.69
N ARG A 186 -5.62 -18.65 4.42
CA ARG A 186 -4.25 -19.12 4.12
C ARG A 186 -3.58 -19.85 5.28
N LEU A 187 -4.01 -19.59 6.51
CA LEU A 187 -3.53 -20.27 7.71
C LEU A 187 -4.24 -21.61 7.99
N GLU A 188 -5.26 -22.00 7.20
CA GLU A 188 -5.96 -23.28 7.34
C GLU A 188 -5.06 -24.53 7.39
N PRO A 189 -4.00 -24.64 6.58
CA PRO A 189 -3.07 -25.77 6.65
C PRO A 189 -2.34 -25.90 8.00
N TYR A 190 -2.32 -24.84 8.81
CA TYR A 190 -1.65 -24.77 10.12
C TYR A 190 -2.65 -24.73 11.27
N GLY A 191 -3.89 -25.19 11.05
CA GLY A 191 -5.00 -25.01 11.98
C GLY A 191 -4.82 -25.61 13.38
N ASP A 192 -3.94 -26.60 13.54
CA ASP A 192 -3.64 -27.25 14.82
C ASP A 192 -2.54 -26.52 15.62
N GLU A 193 -1.86 -25.55 15.01
CA GLU A 193 -0.83 -24.76 15.68
C GLU A 193 -1.46 -23.81 16.71
N PRO A 194 -1.05 -23.84 17.98
CA PRO A 194 -1.69 -23.06 19.05
C PRO A 194 -1.82 -21.56 18.74
N ARG A 195 -0.82 -20.99 18.05
CA ARG A 195 -0.80 -19.58 17.66
C ARG A 195 -1.83 -19.24 16.59
N VAL A 196 -2.13 -20.18 15.70
CA VAL A 196 -3.15 -20.03 14.66
C VAL A 196 -4.54 -20.12 15.27
N VAL A 197 -4.75 -21.05 16.22
CA VAL A 197 -5.98 -21.15 17.01
C VAL A 197 -6.22 -19.84 17.77
N GLU A 198 -5.21 -19.32 18.46
CA GLU A 198 -5.32 -18.07 19.22
C GLU A 198 -5.70 -16.88 18.31
N LEU A 199 -5.03 -16.75 17.15
CA LEU A 199 -5.34 -15.69 16.19
C LEU A 199 -6.78 -15.77 15.67
N ARG A 200 -7.27 -16.98 15.37
CA ARG A 200 -8.65 -17.22 14.93
C ARG A 200 -9.67 -16.80 15.99
N GLU A 201 -9.43 -17.18 17.25
CA GLU A 201 -10.31 -16.78 18.35
C GLU A 201 -10.34 -15.26 18.54
N ARG A 202 -9.17 -14.61 18.48
CA ARG A 202 -9.09 -13.14 18.54
C ARG A 202 -9.81 -12.46 17.37
N ALA A 203 -9.78 -13.05 16.18
CA ALA A 203 -10.43 -12.49 15.00
C ALA A 203 -11.96 -12.68 14.98
N ARG A 204 -12.50 -13.63 15.76
CA ARG A 204 -13.93 -13.98 15.77
C ARG A 204 -14.87 -12.77 15.89
N PRO A 205 -14.66 -11.79 16.80
CA PRO A 205 -15.55 -10.63 16.92
C PRO A 205 -15.56 -9.74 15.67
N LEU A 206 -14.43 -9.65 14.96
CA LEU A 206 -14.30 -8.86 13.73
C LEU A 206 -15.06 -9.48 12.55
N LEU A 207 -15.21 -10.81 12.55
CA LEU A 207 -15.81 -11.57 11.44
C LEU A 207 -17.32 -11.74 11.57
N VAL A 208 -17.87 -11.63 12.78
CA VAL A 208 -19.31 -11.77 13.07
C VAL A 208 -20.06 -10.44 12.95
N ALA A 209 -19.35 -9.31 13.04
CA ALA A 209 -19.96 -7.99 12.85
C ALA A 209 -20.49 -7.83 11.41
N PRO A 210 -21.76 -7.44 11.20
CA PRO A 210 -22.26 -7.09 9.87
C PRO A 210 -21.49 -5.87 9.34
N ALA A 211 -21.19 -5.88 8.04
CA ALA A 211 -20.49 -4.82 7.33
C ALA A 211 -21.26 -3.50 7.33
#